data_AF-A0A531K1Z5-F1
#
_entry.id   AF-A0A531K1Z5-F1
#
_cell.length_a   1.000
_cell.length_b   1.000
_cell.length_c   1.000
_cell.angle_alpha   90.00
_cell.angle_beta   90.00
_cell.angle_gamma   90.00
#
_symmetry.space_group_name_H-M   'P 1'
#
loop_
_entity.id
_entity.type
_entity.pdbx_description
1 polymer ?
#
loop_
_entity_poly.entity_id
_entity_poly.type
_entity_poly.pdbx_seq_one_letter_code
_entity_poly.pdbx_strand_id
1 'polypeptide(L)'
;LCVLAWCRWRGIALFSRDGTLVAGILAGALFGLEFLFLYVGLEQTTVARNTLLVNTMPFWVLVGGHFLLNERITARRLVGLLLAFAGLVAVFSDQLSADNGATLIGDLLSLGAGILWALTNIVIKRTRL
;
A
#
# COMPACT_ATOMS: atom_id res chain seq x y z
N LEU A 1 -5.43 -25.74 -3.68
CA LEU A 1 -6.35 -26.91 -3.62
C LEU A 1 -7.29 -26.86 -2.41
N CYS A 2 -6.82 -26.64 -1.18
CA CYS A 2 -7.70 -26.54 0.01
C CYS A 2 -8.74 -25.42 -0.07
N VAL A 3 -8.38 -24.26 -0.63
CA VAL A 3 -9.30 -23.12 -0.81
C VAL A 3 -10.44 -23.46 -1.80
N LEU A 4 -10.14 -24.21 -2.86
CA LEU A 4 -11.14 -24.62 -3.86
C LEU A 4 -12.12 -25.65 -3.29
N ALA A 5 -11.61 -26.59 -2.48
CA ALA A 5 -12.45 -27.57 -1.79
C ALA A 5 -13.39 -26.88 -0.78
N TRP A 6 -12.89 -25.87 -0.05
CA TRP A 6 -13.67 -25.09 0.91
C TRP A 6 -14.74 -24.22 0.24
N CYS A 7 -14.41 -23.56 -0.88
CA CYS A 7 -15.37 -22.76 -1.64
C CYS A 7 -16.48 -23.62 -2.27
N ARG A 8 -16.16 -24.83 -2.76
CA ARG A 8 -17.16 -25.79 -3.26
C ARG A 8 -18.09 -26.29 -2.15
N TRP A 9 -17.57 -26.47 -0.94
CA TRP A 9 -18.37 -26.96 0.18
C TRP A 9 -19.32 -25.90 0.77
N ARG A 10 -18.96 -24.61 0.69
CA ARG A 10 -19.79 -23.48 1.16
C ARG A 10 -20.79 -22.93 0.12
N GLY A 11 -20.87 -23.51 -1.07
CA GLY A 11 -21.85 -23.08 -2.09
C GLY A 11 -21.67 -21.64 -2.57
N ILE A 12 -20.47 -21.07 -2.43
CA ILE A 12 -20.19 -19.70 -2.84
C ILE A 12 -19.96 -19.72 -4.34
N ALA A 13 -20.89 -19.14 -5.11
CA ALA A 13 -20.77 -18.99 -6.55
C ALA A 13 -19.59 -18.04 -6.87
N LEU A 14 -18.38 -18.58 -7.01
CA LEU A 14 -17.14 -17.88 -7.38
C LEU A 14 -17.21 -17.13 -8.72
N PHE A 15 -18.29 -17.33 -9.48
CA PHE A 15 -18.44 -16.89 -10.87
C PHE A 15 -19.78 -16.16 -11.10
N SER A 16 -20.32 -15.49 -10.09
CA SER A 16 -21.40 -14.52 -10.32
C SER A 16 -20.83 -13.26 -10.96
N ARG A 17 -21.40 -12.85 -12.10
CA ARG A 17 -21.07 -11.61 -12.82
C ARG A 17 -21.61 -10.41 -12.04
N ASP A 18 -20.99 -10.08 -10.90
CA ASP A 18 -21.43 -8.99 -10.02
C ASP A 18 -20.83 -7.62 -10.41
N GLY A 19 -20.16 -7.52 -11.58
CA GLY A 19 -19.49 -6.28 -12.04
C GLY A 19 -18.18 -5.95 -11.31
N THR A 20 -17.81 -6.74 -10.30
CA THR A 20 -16.57 -6.64 -9.50
C THR A 20 -15.32 -7.12 -10.22
N LEU A 21 -15.44 -7.79 -11.37
CA LEU A 21 -14.32 -8.39 -12.10
C LEU A 21 -13.32 -7.34 -12.61
N VAL A 22 -13.84 -6.19 -13.08
CA VAL A 22 -12.99 -5.06 -13.53
C VAL A 22 -12.26 -4.43 -12.34
N ALA A 23 -12.93 -4.25 -11.20
CA ALA A 23 -12.32 -3.73 -9.99
C ALA A 23 -11.28 -4.69 -9.39
N GLY A 24 -11.52 -6.01 -9.47
CA GLY A 24 -10.57 -7.04 -9.07
C GLY A 24 -9.34 -7.08 -9.97
N ILE A 25 -9.50 -6.99 -11.30
CA ILE A 25 -8.39 -6.88 -12.24
C ILE A 25 -7.60 -5.60 -12.00
N LEU A 26 -8.28 -4.47 -11.76
CA LEU A 26 -7.64 -3.18 -11.52
C LEU A 26 -6.87 -3.18 -10.18
N ALA A 27 -7.44 -3.77 -9.13
CA ALA A 27 -6.74 -3.98 -7.85
C ALA A 27 -5.52 -4.89 -8.02
N GLY A 28 -5.65 -5.99 -8.77
CA GLY A 28 -4.53 -6.88 -9.07
C GLY A 28 -3.42 -6.21 -9.89
N ALA A 29 -3.79 -5.38 -10.88
CA ALA A 29 -2.86 -4.63 -11.70
C ALA A 29 -2.10 -3.57 -10.88
N LEU A 30 -2.82 -2.83 -10.02
CA LEU A 30 -2.21 -1.86 -9.10
C LEU A 30 -1.26 -2.53 -8.12
N PHE A 31 -1.66 -3.67 -7.56
CA PHE A 31 -0.82 -4.46 -6.66
C PHE A 31 0.42 -5.00 -7.38
N GLY A 32 0.28 -5.52 -8.61
CA GLY A 32 1.44 -5.94 -9.40
C GLY A 32 2.39 -4.79 -9.71
N LEU A 33 1.85 -3.62 -10.06
CA LEU A 33 2.63 -2.44 -10.38
C LEU A 33 3.33 -1.85 -9.14
N GLU A 34 2.69 -1.92 -7.97
CA GLU A 34 3.29 -1.60 -6.68
C GLU A 34 4.53 -2.47 -6.42
N PHE A 35 4.41 -3.79 -6.57
CA PHE A 35 5.54 -4.70 -6.36
C PHE A 35 6.68 -4.42 -7.34
N LEU A 36 6.37 -4.07 -8.59
CA LEU A 36 7.35 -3.61 -9.57
C LEU A 36 8.10 -2.37 -9.07
N PHE A 37 7.36 -1.34 -8.64
CA PHE A 37 7.96 -0.11 -8.11
C PHE A 37 8.79 -0.36 -6.85
N LEU A 38 8.30 -1.24 -5.97
CA LEU A 38 8.99 -1.62 -4.73
C LEU A 38 10.33 -2.30 -5.04
N TYR A 39 10.34 -3.25 -5.99
CA TYR A 39 11.54 -4.01 -6.33
C TYR A 39 12.56 -3.15 -7.09
N VAL A 40 12.11 -2.36 -8.06
CA VAL A 40 12.99 -1.43 -8.80
C VAL A 40 13.50 -0.32 -7.87
N GLY A 41 12.68 0.13 -6.91
CA GLY A 41 13.10 1.05 -5.86
C GLY A 41 14.19 0.45 -4.99
N LEU A 42 14.02 -0.80 -4.52
CA LEU A 42 15.02 -1.55 -3.75
C LEU A 42 16.36 -1.72 -4.47
N GLU A 43 16.35 -1.86 -5.80
CA GLU A 43 17.59 -1.94 -6.59
C GLU A 43 18.32 -0.59 -6.72
N GLN A 44 17.62 0.53 -6.52
CA GLN A 44 18.14 1.88 -6.72
C GLN A 44 18.32 2.71 -5.43
N THR A 45 17.79 2.24 -4.30
CA THR A 45 17.91 2.89 -2.98
C THR A 45 18.20 1.87 -1.88
N THR A 46 18.48 2.35 -0.67
CA THR A 46 18.75 1.48 0.47
C THR A 46 17.46 0.87 0.99
N VAL A 47 17.54 -0.35 1.55
CA VAL A 47 16.39 -1.03 2.18
C VAL A 47 15.72 -0.13 3.22
N ALA A 48 16.51 0.57 4.04
CA ALA A 48 16.02 1.50 5.06
C ALA A 48 15.19 2.66 4.48
N ARG A 49 15.70 3.38 3.47
CA ARG A 49 14.97 4.48 2.82
C ARG A 49 13.73 3.96 2.11
N ASN A 50 13.85 2.85 1.38
CA ASN A 50 12.72 2.23 0.71
C ASN A 50 11.61 1.89 1.72
N THR A 51 11.94 1.19 2.81
CA THR A 51 10.97 0.82 3.85
C THR A 51 10.33 2.06 4.49
N LEU A 52 11.07 3.14 4.73
CA LEU A 52 10.50 4.38 5.25
C LEU A 52 9.49 5.02 4.29
N LEU A 53 9.86 5.16 3.02
CA LEU A 53 9.01 5.78 1.99
C LEU A 53 7.78 4.93 1.67
N VAL A 54 7.93 3.61 1.72
CA VAL A 54 6.82 2.64 1.63
C VAL A 54 5.93 2.78 2.87
N ASN A 55 6.46 2.92 4.08
CA ASN A 55 5.65 3.12 5.28
C ASN A 55 4.89 4.47 5.33
N THR A 56 5.09 5.36 4.36
CA THR A 56 4.18 6.50 4.15
C THR A 56 2.83 6.09 3.55
N MET A 57 2.68 4.85 3.07
CA MET A 57 1.43 4.21 2.63
C MET A 57 0.18 4.58 3.46
N PRO A 58 0.15 4.40 4.79
CA PRO A 58 -1.00 4.74 5.63
C PRO A 58 -1.37 6.23 5.61
N PHE A 59 -0.43 7.16 5.34
CA PHE A 59 -0.78 8.56 5.10
C PHE A 59 -1.59 8.70 3.81
N TRP A 60 -1.12 8.06 2.74
CA TRP A 60 -1.82 8.08 1.45
C TRP A 60 -3.19 7.42 1.52
N VAL A 61 -3.35 6.34 2.29
CA VAL A 61 -4.67 5.72 2.55
C VAL A 61 -5.57 6.65 3.36
N LEU A 62 -5.05 7.35 4.36
CA LEU A 62 -5.84 8.27 5.18
C LEU A 62 -6.34 9.45 4.34
N VAL A 63 -5.45 10.04 3.53
CA VAL A 63 -5.76 11.17 2.63
C VAL A 63 -6.71 10.73 1.52
N GLY A 64 -6.41 9.62 0.84
CA GLY A 64 -7.24 9.09 -0.24
C GLY A 64 -8.58 8.54 0.26
N GLY A 65 -8.64 7.97 1.47
CA GLY A 65 -9.89 7.57 2.11
C GLY A 65 -10.76 8.76 2.48
N HIS A 66 -10.15 9.87 2.92
CA HIS A 66 -10.89 11.10 3.15
C HIS A 66 -11.46 11.67 1.85
N PHE A 67 -10.66 11.73 0.78
CA PHE A 67 -11.08 12.34 -0.48
C PHE A 67 -12.03 11.46 -1.31
N LEU A 68 -11.80 10.14 -1.39
CA LEU A 68 -12.57 9.21 -2.23
C LEU A 68 -13.70 8.47 -1.49
N LEU A 69 -13.57 8.23 -0.19
CA LEU A 69 -14.58 7.55 0.63
C LEU A 69 -15.35 8.52 1.55
N ASN A 70 -14.98 9.79 1.60
CA ASN A 70 -15.58 10.80 2.49
C ASN A 70 -15.51 10.37 3.98
N GLU A 71 -14.51 9.54 4.34
CA GLU A 71 -14.28 9.12 5.72
C GLU A 71 -13.81 10.33 6.54
N ARG A 72 -14.38 10.52 7.73
CA ARG A 72 -13.93 11.57 8.65
C ARG A 72 -12.57 11.19 9.23
N ILE A 73 -11.57 12.04 9.00
CA ILE A 73 -10.27 11.93 9.66
C ILE A 73 -10.47 12.30 11.13
N THR A 74 -10.55 11.31 12.01
CA THR A 74 -10.53 11.56 13.46
C THR A 74 -9.12 11.97 13.89
N ALA A 75 -8.98 13.01 14.72
CA ALA A 75 -7.69 13.43 15.27
C ALA A 75 -6.91 12.27 15.92
N ARG A 76 -7.61 11.30 16.53
CA ARG A 76 -7.01 10.08 17.10
C ARG A 76 -6.28 9.21 16.07
N ARG A 77 -6.82 9.08 14.84
CA ARG A 77 -6.17 8.33 13.74
C ARG A 77 -4.92 9.07 13.26
N LEU A 78 -5.02 10.40 13.15
CA LEU A 78 -3.90 11.24 12.72
C LEU A 78 -2.75 11.22 13.74
N VAL A 79 -3.06 11.36 15.04
CA VAL A 79 -2.06 11.30 16.11
C VAL A 79 -1.40 9.92 16.18
N GLY A 80 -2.18 8.83 16.09
CA GLY A 80 -1.62 7.48 16.06
C GLY A 80 -0.70 7.25 14.86
N LEU A 81 -1.09 7.76 13.68
CA LEU A 81 -0.29 7.69 12.46
C LEU A 81 1.02 8.48 12.59
N LEU A 82 0.95 9.72 13.08
CA LEU A 82 2.13 10.56 13.31
C LEU A 82 3.07 9.92 14.33
N LEU A 83 2.53 9.33 15.40
CA LEU A 83 3.31 8.68 16.45
C LEU A 83 4.00 7.39 15.94
N ALA A 84 3.29 6.58 15.15
CA ALA A 84 3.87 5.41 14.50
C ALA A 84 4.97 5.81 13.50
N PHE A 85 4.74 6.86 12.71
CA PHE A 85 5.73 7.37 11.77
C PHE A 85 6.95 7.97 12.47
N ALA A 86 6.76 8.68 13.59
CA ALA A 86 7.85 9.20 14.41
C ALA A 86 8.71 8.05 14.97
N GLY A 87 8.08 6.98 15.47
CA GLY A 87 8.81 5.79 15.93
C GLY A 87 9.60 5.13 14.81
N LEU A 88 9.03 5.05 13.61
CA LEU A 88 9.71 4.51 12.44
C LEU A 88 10.93 5.36 12.06
N VAL A 89 10.78 6.68 11.96
CA VAL A 89 11.90 7.60 11.67
C VAL A 89 12.99 7.50 12.73
N ALA A 90 12.63 7.36 14.01
CA ALA A 90 13.61 7.19 15.09
C ALA A 90 14.41 5.88 15.00
N VAL A 91 13.80 4.79 14.51
CA VAL A 91 14.49 3.51 14.30
C VAL A 91 15.44 3.57 13.11
N PHE A 92 15.04 4.26 12.04
CA PHE A 92 15.78 4.31 10.78
C PHE A 92 16.68 5.54 10.62
N SER A 93 16.72 6.45 11.60
CA SER A 93 17.50 7.70 11.52
C SER A 93 19.01 7.48 11.34
N ASP A 94 19.52 6.40 11.93
CA ASP A 94 20.93 6.01 11.83
C ASP A 94 21.28 5.54 10.41
N GLN A 95 20.38 4.78 9.78
CA GLN A 95 20.54 4.30 8.40
C GLN A 95 20.26 5.38 7.34
N LEU A 96 19.58 6.48 7.70
CA LEU A 96 19.37 7.64 6.82
C LEU A 96 20.62 8.50 6.66
N SER A 97 21.46 8.52 7.70
CA SER A 97 22.68 9.33 7.73
C SER A 97 23.83 8.65 6.99
N ALA A 98 23.75 7.33 6.79
CA ALA A 98 24.70 6.59 5.97
C ALA A 98 24.39 6.80 4.48
N ASP A 99 25.23 7.57 3.80
CA ASP A 99 25.14 7.86 2.36
C ASP A 99 25.53 6.62 1.52
N ASN A 100 24.65 5.61 1.53
CA ASN A 100 24.90 4.29 0.96
C ASN A 100 24.46 4.17 -0.52
N GLY A 101 24.62 5.23 -1.33
CA GLY A 101 24.32 5.17 -2.77
C GLY A 101 22.83 5.23 -3.11
N ALA A 102 22.02 5.86 -2.25
CA ALA A 102 20.61 6.09 -2.51
C ALA A 102 20.40 7.12 -3.64
N THR A 103 19.64 6.76 -4.67
CA THR A 103 19.31 7.69 -5.75
C THR A 103 17.93 8.31 -5.56
N LEU A 104 17.77 9.57 -5.99
CA LEU A 104 16.50 10.30 -5.97
C LEU A 104 15.40 9.56 -6.75
N ILE A 105 15.78 8.79 -7.77
CA ILE A 105 14.88 7.96 -8.59
C ILE A 105 14.32 6.80 -7.76
N GLY A 106 15.16 6.11 -6.99
CA GLY A 106 14.72 5.06 -6.06
C GLY A 106 13.73 5.59 -5.04
N ASP A 107 13.98 6.78 -4.47
CA ASP A 107 13.05 7.39 -3.52
C ASP A 107 11.68 7.74 -4.15
N LEU A 108 11.68 8.26 -5.38
CA LEU A 108 10.43 8.53 -6.13
C LEU A 108 9.65 7.25 -6.41
N LEU A 109 10.35 6.16 -6.77
CA LEU A 109 9.75 4.85 -7.01
C LEU A 109 9.16 4.26 -5.72
N SER A 110 9.87 4.34 -4.59
CA SER A 110 9.36 3.87 -3.29
C SER A 110 8.13 4.65 -2.83
N LEU A 111 8.11 5.98 -3.04
CA LEU A 111 6.92 6.80 -2.80
C LEU A 111 5.77 6.40 -3.73
N GLY A 112 6.07 6.17 -5.01
CA GLY A 112 5.11 5.66 -5.99
C GLY A 112 4.48 4.34 -5.54
N ALA A 113 5.29 3.36 -5.12
CA ALA A 113 4.80 2.10 -4.56
C ALA A 113 3.82 2.35 -3.40
N GLY A 114 4.15 3.28 -2.50
CA GLY A 114 3.26 3.62 -1.40
C GLY A 114 1.91 4.21 -1.82
N ILE A 115 1.89 5.03 -2.87
CA ILE A 115 0.66 5.58 -3.45
C ILE A 115 -0.16 4.47 -4.12
N LEU A 116 0.49 3.57 -4.89
CA LEU A 116 -0.19 2.46 -5.56
C LEU A 116 -0.82 1.50 -4.56
N TRP A 117 -0.13 1.17 -3.46
CA TRP A 117 -0.70 0.35 -2.40
C TRP A 117 -1.93 1.01 -1.78
N ALA A 118 -1.83 2.31 -1.49
CA ALA A 118 -2.95 3.06 -0.94
C ALA A 118 -4.16 3.07 -1.88
N LEU A 119 -3.91 3.22 -3.18
CA LEU A 119 -4.94 3.18 -4.21
C LEU A 119 -5.56 1.78 -4.32
N THR A 120 -4.76 0.72 -4.27
CA THR A 120 -5.25 -0.67 -4.17
C THR A 120 -6.17 -0.86 -2.97
N ASN A 121 -5.76 -0.38 -1.80
CA ASN A 121 -6.53 -0.48 -0.57
C ASN A 121 -7.87 0.28 -0.67
N ILE A 122 -7.84 1.48 -1.26
CA ILE A 122 -9.02 2.30 -1.51
C ILE A 122 -9.97 1.63 -2.50
N VAL A 123 -9.45 1.05 -3.59
CA VAL A 123 -10.26 0.30 -4.57
C VAL A 123 -10.93 -0.89 -3.90
N ILE A 124 -10.19 -1.67 -3.11
CA ILE A 124 -10.75 -2.80 -2.35
C ILE A 124 -11.87 -2.32 -1.41
N LYS A 125 -11.60 -1.28 -0.61
CA LYS A 125 -12.60 -0.70 0.31
C LYS A 125 -13.84 -0.16 -0.41
N ARG A 126 -13.67 0.48 -1.58
CA ARG A 126 -14.77 0.99 -2.41
C ARG A 126 -15.63 -0.14 -2.97
N THR A 127 -15.05 -1.30 -3.25
CA THR A 127 -15.73 -2.35 -4.01
C THR A 127 -16.40 -3.44 -3.16
N ARG A 128 -16.39 -3.35 -1.81
CA ARG A 128 -16.91 -4.41 -0.91
C ARG A 128 -16.40 -5.83 -1.28
N LEU A 129 -15.17 -5.91 -1.78
CA LEU A 129 -14.44 -7.19 -1.88
C LEU A 129 -13.96 -7.62 -0.48
#